data_AF-A0A9R1NPZ8-F1
#
_entry.id   AF-A0A9R1NPZ8-F1
#
_cell.length_a   1.000
_cell.length_b   1.000
_cell.length_c   1.000
_cell.angle_alpha   90.00
_cell.angle_beta   90.00
_cell.angle_gamma   90.00
#
_symmetry.space_group_name_H-M   'P 1'
#
loop_
_entity.id
_entity.type
_entity.pdbx_description
1 polymer ?
#
loop_
_entity_poly.entity_id
_entity_poly.type
_entity_poly.pdbx_seq_one_letter_code
_entity_poly.pdbx_strand_id
1 'polypeptide(L)'
;MDARAAMRRSVRVAPPPLASRAAVLLLLLLLSALPLSLTYTYEQDVFAINGLYTALGSPSLPGWVTNGGDPCVENWQGVGCAASNITAITLSGISLGGQLGNTLANFTSIITLELSNNNIGGTIPDNLPVTLQRFFLSGNQLSGSLPSTLSTLTLLTDMSLSSNRLSGDIPDVFSALTGLINLDFSSNNLTGPLPPSMGNLKALTTLHIQDNQISGTLNVLQDLPLKDLNIQNNLFSGPVPTKLFNVPNFQRDGNPFNTSIAPSPLPAAPAPSPSLSPSTGHVPSKEPTKSPDVTNGSSPASGKHTIWTVKFVGYILVGVVSAVVIVLMVMFCVSKHKERKSKKDVHPKSKIGREPQRLGEPKIKEVPEIKEHLVKPTNTVGKASNVVSNTSEELKVNAS
;
A
#
# COMPACT_ATOMS: atom_id res chain seq x y z
N MET A 1 49.05 77.07 -15.21
CA MET A 1 47.76 76.40 -15.46
C MET A 1 47.91 74.95 -15.07
N ASP A 2 46.96 74.41 -14.31
CA ASP A 2 47.02 73.09 -13.69
C ASP A 2 47.00 71.90 -14.67
N ALA A 3 47.59 70.78 -14.23
CA ALA A 3 46.86 69.51 -14.10
C ALA A 3 47.66 68.48 -13.28
N ARG A 4 47.16 68.09 -12.11
CA ARG A 4 47.67 66.91 -11.38
C ARG A 4 47.31 65.63 -12.15
N ALA A 5 48.31 64.93 -12.68
CA ALA A 5 48.13 63.60 -13.27
C ALA A 5 47.94 62.54 -12.16
N ALA A 6 46.69 62.30 -11.77
CA ALA A 6 46.35 61.25 -10.79
C ALA A 6 46.51 59.84 -11.40
N MET A 7 47.59 59.14 -11.05
CA MET A 7 47.84 57.77 -11.51
C MET A 7 46.88 56.77 -10.83
N ARG A 8 45.68 56.57 -11.40
CA ARG A 8 44.80 55.46 -11.01
C ARG A 8 45.43 54.14 -11.42
N ARG A 9 45.94 53.37 -10.45
CA ARG A 9 46.25 51.94 -10.65
C ARG A 9 44.95 51.18 -10.90
N SER A 10 44.64 50.93 -12.16
CA SER A 10 43.62 49.93 -12.53
C SER A 10 44.12 48.55 -12.12
N VAL A 11 43.68 48.07 -10.95
CA VAL A 11 43.87 46.67 -10.53
C VAL A 11 43.09 45.80 -11.51
N ARG A 12 43.79 45.31 -12.53
CA ARG A 12 43.24 44.39 -13.53
C ARG A 12 43.11 43.02 -12.88
N VAL A 13 42.02 42.82 -12.14
CA VAL A 13 41.66 41.51 -11.56
C VAL A 13 41.65 40.50 -12.71
N ALA A 14 42.60 39.56 -12.68
CA ALA A 14 42.68 38.53 -13.69
C ALA A 14 41.37 37.71 -13.66
N PRO A 15 40.76 37.41 -14.81
CA PRO A 15 39.59 36.54 -14.82
C PRO A 15 39.96 35.20 -14.17
N PRO A 16 39.09 34.61 -13.33
CA PRO A 16 39.40 33.35 -12.67
C PRO A 16 39.78 32.28 -13.70
N PRO A 17 40.75 31.40 -13.39
CA PRO A 17 41.33 30.47 -14.35
C PRO A 17 40.24 29.65 -15.03
N LEU A 18 40.43 29.31 -16.31
CA LEU A 18 39.40 28.64 -17.13
C LEU A 18 38.82 27.38 -16.45
N ALA A 19 39.65 26.67 -15.68
CA ALA A 19 39.25 25.51 -14.87
C ALA A 19 38.22 25.84 -13.76
N SER A 20 38.31 27.01 -13.11
CA SER A 20 37.31 27.47 -12.12
C SER A 20 35.98 27.78 -12.79
N ARG A 21 35.99 28.47 -13.94
CA ARG A 21 34.78 28.71 -14.73
C ARG A 21 34.15 27.41 -15.24
N ALA A 22 34.96 26.48 -15.72
CA ALA A 22 34.51 25.16 -16.14
C ALA A 22 33.94 24.33 -14.98
N ALA A 23 34.56 24.38 -13.80
CA ALA A 23 34.08 23.69 -12.60
C ALA A 23 32.75 24.26 -12.10
N VAL A 24 32.57 25.59 -12.11
CA VAL A 24 31.28 26.23 -11.77
C VAL A 24 30.20 25.88 -12.80
N LEU A 25 30.53 25.86 -14.09
CA LEU A 25 29.61 25.40 -15.14
C LEU A 25 29.27 23.91 -15.00
N LEU A 26 30.24 23.06 -14.65
CA LEU A 26 30.02 21.63 -14.43
C LEU A 26 29.15 21.40 -13.17
N LEU A 27 29.37 22.18 -12.11
CA LEU A 27 28.57 22.14 -10.89
C LEU A 27 27.15 22.62 -11.14
N LEU A 28 26.96 23.73 -11.87
CA LEU A 28 25.63 24.20 -12.30
C LEU A 28 24.93 23.20 -13.23
N LEU A 29 25.68 22.56 -14.15
CA LEU A 29 25.16 21.48 -14.98
C LEU A 29 24.75 20.26 -14.14
N LEU A 30 25.56 19.86 -13.15
CA LEU A 30 25.23 18.79 -12.21
C LEU A 30 24.03 19.13 -11.33
N LEU A 31 23.89 20.38 -10.87
CA LEU A 31 22.69 20.84 -10.14
C LEU A 31 21.44 20.93 -11.05
N SER A 32 21.60 21.23 -12.34
CA SER A 32 20.50 21.17 -13.32
C SER A 32 20.20 19.76 -13.83
N ALA A 33 21.13 18.81 -13.62
CA ALA A 33 21.04 17.41 -13.98
C ALA A 33 20.77 16.49 -12.77
N LEU A 34 20.63 17.06 -11.56
CA LEU A 34 19.79 16.45 -10.55
C LEU A 34 18.38 16.43 -11.16
N PRO A 35 17.78 15.25 -11.39
CA PRO A 35 16.38 15.23 -11.68
C PRO A 35 15.66 15.71 -10.42
N LEU A 36 15.16 16.95 -10.48
CA LEU A 36 13.83 17.25 -9.95
C LEU A 36 12.82 16.47 -10.79
N SER A 37 12.91 15.13 -10.73
CA SER A 37 11.84 14.26 -11.17
C SER A 37 10.71 14.53 -10.19
N LEU A 38 9.78 15.37 -10.62
CA LEU A 38 8.42 15.37 -10.08
C LEU A 38 7.90 13.96 -10.34
N THR A 39 8.03 13.10 -9.33
CA THR A 39 7.59 11.72 -9.40
C THR A 39 6.08 11.74 -9.22
N TYR A 40 5.36 11.69 -10.34
CA TYR A 40 3.90 11.61 -10.36
C TYR A 40 3.39 10.43 -9.52
N THR A 41 2.16 10.55 -9.02
CA THR A 41 1.46 9.45 -8.32
C THR A 41 1.33 8.25 -9.26
N TYR A 42 1.50 7.03 -8.76
CA TYR A 42 1.38 5.83 -9.59
C TYR A 42 -0.03 5.67 -10.19
N GLU A 43 -0.11 5.26 -11.47
CA GLU A 43 -1.37 5.19 -12.22
C GLU A 43 -2.42 4.27 -11.55
N GLN A 44 -2.01 3.20 -10.87
CA GLN A 44 -2.92 2.34 -10.10
C GLN A 44 -3.54 3.06 -8.89
N ASP A 45 -2.74 3.82 -8.14
CA ASP A 45 -3.21 4.60 -6.99
C ASP A 45 -4.11 5.76 -7.46
N VAL A 46 -3.78 6.39 -8.60
CA VAL A 46 -4.64 7.40 -9.26
C VAL A 46 -5.98 6.79 -9.70
N PHE A 47 -5.98 5.58 -10.28
CA PHE A 47 -7.21 4.88 -10.63
C PHE A 47 -8.05 4.55 -9.38
N ALA A 48 -7.41 4.02 -8.34
CA ALA A 48 -8.08 3.65 -7.08
C ALA A 48 -8.75 4.86 -6.41
N ILE A 49 -8.05 5.98 -6.27
CA ILE A 49 -8.61 7.18 -5.62
C ILE A 49 -9.70 7.85 -6.44
N ASN A 50 -9.60 7.87 -7.77
CA ASN A 50 -10.69 8.36 -8.62
C ASN A 50 -11.93 7.45 -8.59
N GLY A 51 -11.72 6.14 -8.44
CA GLY A 51 -12.79 5.18 -8.20
C GLY A 51 -13.50 5.44 -6.87
N LEU A 52 -12.75 5.59 -5.78
CA LEU A 52 -13.28 5.97 -4.46
C LEU A 52 -14.00 7.33 -4.50
N TYR A 53 -13.40 8.34 -5.14
CA TYR A 53 -14.00 9.67 -5.31
C TYR A 53 -15.38 9.59 -5.96
N THR A 54 -15.49 8.80 -7.03
CA THR A 54 -16.75 8.58 -7.75
C THR A 54 -17.76 7.85 -6.86
N ALA A 55 -17.33 6.81 -6.13
CA ALA A 55 -18.18 6.02 -5.25
C ALA A 55 -18.72 6.83 -4.04
N LEU A 56 -17.94 7.77 -3.52
CA LEU A 56 -18.35 8.74 -2.49
C LEU A 56 -19.32 9.83 -3.01
N GLY A 57 -19.68 9.80 -4.29
CA GLY A 57 -20.61 10.75 -4.92
C GLY A 57 -19.94 12.02 -5.45
N SER A 58 -18.63 12.00 -5.73
CA SER A 58 -17.83 13.16 -6.17
C SER A 58 -17.96 14.38 -5.22
N PRO A 59 -17.65 14.22 -3.91
CA PRO A 59 -17.77 15.28 -2.92
C PRO A 59 -16.86 16.48 -3.23
N SER A 60 -17.28 17.71 -2.93
CA SER A 60 -16.46 18.90 -3.17
C SER A 60 -15.28 18.99 -2.19
N LEU A 61 -14.15 18.36 -2.55
CA LEU A 61 -12.93 18.31 -1.74
C LEU A 61 -11.77 19.10 -2.40
N PRO A 62 -11.14 20.05 -1.70
CA PRO A 62 -9.89 20.70 -2.12
C PRO A 62 -8.85 19.76 -2.76
N GLY A 63 -8.48 20.07 -4.00
CA GLY A 63 -7.54 19.31 -4.82
C GLY A 63 -8.16 18.17 -5.64
N TRP A 64 -9.25 17.54 -5.17
CA TRP A 64 -9.84 16.38 -5.84
C TRP A 64 -10.52 16.82 -7.14
N VAL A 65 -9.95 16.41 -8.28
CA VAL A 65 -10.45 16.74 -9.62
C VAL A 65 -10.73 15.47 -10.43
N THR A 66 -11.83 15.45 -11.18
CA THR A 66 -12.25 14.28 -11.97
C THR A 66 -11.30 13.92 -13.10
N ASN A 67 -10.46 14.85 -13.55
CA ASN A 67 -9.58 14.69 -14.70
C ASN A 67 -8.31 15.54 -14.56
N GLY A 68 -7.15 14.91 -14.70
CA GLY A 68 -5.88 15.60 -15.01
C GLY A 68 -5.13 16.25 -13.84
N GLY A 69 -5.44 15.89 -12.59
CA GLY A 69 -4.65 16.24 -11.41
C GLY A 69 -3.81 15.07 -10.89
N ASP A 70 -2.92 15.36 -9.94
CA ASP A 70 -2.00 14.39 -9.32
C ASP A 70 -2.16 14.40 -7.78
N PRO A 71 -2.67 13.32 -7.15
CA PRO A 71 -2.99 13.29 -5.73
C PRO A 71 -1.83 13.68 -4.78
N CYS A 72 -0.62 13.18 -5.05
CA CYS A 72 0.56 13.43 -4.22
C CYS A 72 1.23 14.78 -4.52
N VAL A 73 1.39 15.14 -5.81
CA VAL A 73 2.09 16.38 -6.21
C VAL A 73 1.23 17.61 -5.92
N GLU A 74 -0.09 17.53 -6.08
CA GLU A 74 -1.02 18.64 -5.85
C GLU A 74 -1.56 18.68 -4.41
N ASN A 75 -1.14 17.74 -3.56
CA ASN A 75 -1.53 17.62 -2.14
C ASN A 75 -3.06 17.61 -1.96
N TRP A 76 -3.74 16.64 -2.59
CA TRP A 76 -5.18 16.47 -2.45
C TRP A 76 -5.57 16.31 -0.98
N GLN A 77 -6.67 16.94 -0.55
CA GLN A 77 -7.07 16.92 0.86
C GLN A 77 -7.18 15.49 1.38
N GLY A 78 -6.56 15.24 2.55
CA GLY A 78 -6.60 13.95 3.22
C GLY A 78 -5.73 12.86 2.59
N VAL A 79 -5.05 13.12 1.47
CA VAL A 79 -4.16 12.15 0.82
C VAL A 79 -2.75 12.29 1.37
N GLY A 80 -2.24 11.22 2.01
CA GLY A 80 -0.88 11.14 2.52
C GLY A 80 -0.01 10.26 1.64
N CYS A 81 1.09 10.81 1.11
CA CYS A 81 1.97 10.10 0.19
C CYS A 81 3.40 9.89 0.72
N ALA A 82 4.01 8.78 0.27
CA ALA A 82 5.44 8.51 0.43
C ALA A 82 6.06 8.41 -0.97
N ALA A 83 6.76 9.47 -1.39
CA ALA A 83 7.09 9.70 -2.81
C ALA A 83 5.83 9.58 -3.69
N SER A 84 5.82 8.71 -4.70
CA SER A 84 4.71 8.48 -5.64
C SER A 84 3.56 7.60 -5.12
N ASN A 85 3.71 7.01 -3.94
CA ASN A 85 2.75 6.06 -3.40
C ASN A 85 1.71 6.75 -2.51
N ILE A 86 0.42 6.49 -2.73
CA ILE A 86 -0.63 6.84 -1.76
C ILE A 86 -0.53 5.85 -0.60
N THR A 87 -0.20 6.37 0.59
CA THR A 87 0.00 5.59 1.81
C THR A 87 -1.09 5.79 2.85
N ALA A 88 -1.81 6.91 2.79
CA ALA A 88 -2.92 7.20 3.66
C ALA A 88 -4.04 7.95 2.92
N ILE A 89 -5.28 7.64 3.27
CA ILE A 89 -6.44 8.51 3.05
C ILE A 89 -7.05 8.79 4.42
N THR A 90 -7.24 10.07 4.75
CA THR A 90 -7.68 10.54 6.07
C THR A 90 -8.66 11.69 5.89
N LEU A 91 -9.96 11.35 5.91
CA LEU A 91 -11.08 12.25 5.65
C LEU A 91 -12.19 12.03 6.70
N SER A 92 -11.88 12.26 7.98
CA SER A 92 -12.86 12.11 9.06
C SER A 92 -13.66 13.38 9.31
N GLY A 93 -14.97 13.26 9.60
CA GLY A 93 -15.77 14.38 10.10
C GLY A 93 -16.22 15.41 9.05
N ILE A 94 -16.25 15.07 7.76
CA ILE A 94 -16.52 16.02 6.66
C ILE A 94 -17.80 15.69 5.86
N SER A 95 -18.70 14.90 6.46
CA SER A 95 -20.02 14.55 5.89
C SER A 95 -19.97 13.88 4.51
N LEU A 96 -18.96 13.03 4.26
CA LEU A 96 -18.90 12.24 3.03
C LEU A 96 -20.10 11.30 2.91
N GLY A 97 -20.74 11.28 1.74
CA GLY A 97 -21.82 10.35 1.42
C GLY A 97 -21.36 9.17 0.56
N GLY A 98 -22.28 8.64 -0.25
CA GLY A 98 -21.99 7.58 -1.21
C GLY A 98 -21.64 6.25 -0.54
N GLN A 99 -20.68 5.54 -1.12
CA GLN A 99 -20.22 4.20 -0.72
C GLN A 99 -18.70 4.08 -0.92
N LEU A 100 -18.10 3.01 -0.39
CA LEU A 100 -16.66 2.73 -0.52
C LEU A 100 -16.23 2.31 -1.94
N GLY A 101 -17.16 1.77 -2.74
CA GLY A 101 -16.87 1.27 -4.08
C GLY A 101 -16.04 -0.02 -4.11
N ASN A 102 -15.65 -0.46 -5.31
CA ASN A 102 -14.96 -1.73 -5.57
C ASN A 102 -13.56 -1.54 -6.19
N THR A 103 -12.93 -0.39 -5.99
CA THR A 103 -11.61 -0.04 -6.54
C THR A 103 -10.52 0.05 -5.48
N LEU A 104 -10.85 -0.17 -4.20
CA LEU A 104 -9.91 -0.03 -3.09
C LEU A 104 -8.72 -1.00 -3.18
N ALA A 105 -8.93 -2.25 -3.64
CA ALA A 105 -7.85 -3.21 -3.87
C ALA A 105 -6.79 -2.77 -4.90
N ASN A 106 -7.05 -1.72 -5.70
CA ASN A 106 -6.07 -1.19 -6.65
C ASN A 106 -5.00 -0.30 -5.99
N PHE A 107 -5.21 0.16 -4.74
CA PHE A 107 -4.16 0.85 -4.00
C PHE A 107 -3.00 -0.10 -3.70
N THR A 108 -1.82 0.22 -4.22
CA THR A 108 -0.65 -0.67 -4.15
C THR A 108 0.15 -0.55 -2.85
N SER A 109 -0.03 0.57 -2.13
CA SER A 109 0.83 0.97 -1.01
C SER A 109 0.05 1.59 0.15
N ILE A 110 -1.29 1.53 0.16
CA ILE A 110 -2.09 2.18 1.21
C ILE A 110 -1.96 1.42 2.52
N ILE A 111 -1.50 2.12 3.55
CA ILE A 111 -1.31 1.63 4.92
C ILE A 111 -2.51 2.02 5.78
N THR A 112 -3.14 3.17 5.48
CA THR A 112 -4.20 3.77 6.29
C THR A 112 -5.40 4.19 5.44
N LEU A 113 -6.58 3.73 5.84
CA LEU A 113 -7.85 4.25 5.34
C LEU A 113 -8.70 4.68 6.54
N GLU A 114 -8.83 6.00 6.71
CA GLU A 114 -9.54 6.68 7.80
C GLU A 114 -10.65 7.55 7.20
N LEU A 115 -11.89 7.07 7.31
CA LEU A 115 -13.11 7.73 6.82
C LEU A 115 -14.20 7.81 7.91
N SER A 116 -13.81 7.76 9.19
CA SER A 116 -14.75 7.75 10.32
C SER A 116 -15.54 9.06 10.45
N ASN A 117 -16.69 9.04 11.11
CA ASN A 117 -17.55 10.20 11.37
C ASN A 117 -18.05 10.86 10.07
N ASN A 118 -18.60 10.06 9.15
CA ASN A 118 -19.18 10.52 7.89
C ASN A 118 -20.58 9.91 7.69
N ASN A 119 -21.14 10.06 6.49
CA ASN A 119 -22.46 9.57 6.12
C ASN A 119 -22.39 8.41 5.10
N ILE A 120 -21.23 7.75 4.95
CA ILE A 120 -20.96 6.72 3.95
C ILE A 120 -21.84 5.50 4.23
N GLY A 121 -22.56 5.04 3.21
CA GLY A 121 -23.44 3.86 3.28
C GLY A 121 -22.99 2.72 2.37
N GLY A 122 -23.92 1.83 2.07
CA GLY A 122 -23.62 0.59 1.34
C GLY A 122 -22.97 -0.46 2.25
N THR A 123 -22.27 -1.42 1.64
CA THR A 123 -21.56 -2.49 2.36
C THR A 123 -20.06 -2.21 2.40
N ILE A 124 -19.35 -2.92 3.27
CA ILE A 124 -17.89 -3.05 3.16
C ILE A 124 -17.61 -3.93 1.93
N PRO A 125 -16.72 -3.53 1.00
CA PRO A 125 -16.47 -4.29 -0.22
C PRO A 125 -15.57 -5.50 0.05
N ASP A 126 -15.77 -6.58 -0.72
CA ASP A 126 -14.98 -7.81 -0.61
C ASP A 126 -13.52 -7.64 -1.08
N ASN A 127 -13.16 -6.53 -1.72
CA ASN A 127 -11.83 -6.28 -2.26
C ASN A 127 -11.16 -5.06 -1.63
N LEU A 128 -10.77 -5.23 -0.35
CA LEU A 128 -9.96 -4.28 0.39
C LEU A 128 -8.45 -4.44 0.04
N PRO A 129 -7.65 -3.36 0.09
CA PRO A 129 -6.23 -3.42 -0.22
C PRO A 129 -5.45 -4.16 0.88
N VAL A 130 -4.75 -5.22 0.48
CA VAL A 130 -4.00 -6.14 1.35
C VAL A 130 -2.83 -5.50 2.11
N THR A 131 -2.47 -4.27 1.76
CA THR A 131 -1.43 -3.46 2.41
C THR A 131 -1.89 -2.72 3.66
N LEU A 132 -3.21 -2.69 3.92
CA LEU A 132 -3.77 -1.96 5.07
C LEU A 132 -3.22 -2.48 6.40
N GLN A 133 -2.80 -1.52 7.23
CA GLN A 133 -2.47 -1.72 8.64
C GLN A 133 -3.52 -1.10 9.55
N ARG A 134 -4.10 0.04 9.15
CA ARG A 134 -5.09 0.80 9.92
C ARG A 134 -6.34 1.07 9.08
N PHE A 135 -7.49 0.54 9.53
CA PHE A 135 -8.76 0.61 8.81
C PHE A 135 -9.87 1.12 9.74
N PHE A 136 -10.25 2.38 9.53
CA PHE A 136 -11.16 3.12 10.41
C PHE A 136 -12.33 3.69 9.61
N LEU A 137 -13.53 3.17 9.89
CA LEU A 137 -14.79 3.53 9.24
C LEU A 137 -15.90 3.84 10.26
N SER A 138 -15.53 4.11 11.51
CA SER A 138 -16.45 4.24 12.64
C SER A 138 -17.41 5.42 12.45
N GLY A 139 -18.64 5.36 12.98
CA GLY A 139 -19.58 6.47 12.88
C GLY A 139 -19.98 6.77 11.42
N ASN A 140 -20.51 5.76 10.73
CA ASN A 140 -20.98 5.83 9.34
C ASN A 140 -22.37 5.15 9.22
N GLN A 141 -22.82 4.90 7.99
CA GLN A 141 -24.09 4.23 7.69
C GLN A 141 -23.89 2.88 6.99
N LEU A 142 -22.72 2.25 7.15
CA LEU A 142 -22.37 0.96 6.52
C LEU A 142 -23.28 -0.15 7.04
N SER A 143 -23.65 -1.08 6.17
CA SER A 143 -24.61 -2.14 6.46
C SER A 143 -24.21 -3.47 5.80
N GLY A 144 -24.99 -4.52 6.09
CA GLY A 144 -24.67 -5.89 5.66
C GLY A 144 -23.59 -6.53 6.53
N SER A 145 -23.12 -7.70 6.10
CA SER A 145 -22.16 -8.51 6.84
C SER A 145 -20.70 -8.07 6.64
N LEU A 146 -19.88 -8.36 7.65
CA LEU A 146 -18.42 -8.30 7.52
C LEU A 146 -17.95 -9.30 6.44
N PRO A 147 -17.12 -8.90 5.46
CA PRO A 147 -16.73 -9.78 4.37
C PRO A 147 -15.67 -10.79 4.80
N SER A 148 -15.75 -12.02 4.30
CA SER A 148 -14.79 -13.09 4.62
C SER A 148 -13.37 -12.82 4.10
N THR A 149 -13.24 -11.92 3.13
CA THR A 149 -11.97 -11.44 2.58
C THR A 149 -11.19 -10.52 3.52
N LEU A 150 -11.74 -10.14 4.69
CA LEU A 150 -10.96 -9.56 5.79
C LEU A 150 -9.76 -10.46 6.16
N SER A 151 -9.86 -11.77 5.97
CA SER A 151 -8.74 -12.73 6.11
C SER A 151 -7.50 -12.39 5.25
N THR A 152 -7.64 -11.61 4.19
CA THR A 152 -6.53 -11.20 3.31
C THR A 152 -5.68 -10.07 3.88
N LEU A 153 -6.20 -9.32 4.87
CA LEU A 153 -5.55 -8.15 5.47
C LEU A 153 -4.51 -8.54 6.52
N THR A 154 -3.58 -9.43 6.15
CA THR A 154 -2.59 -10.05 7.07
C THR A 154 -1.66 -9.06 7.78
N LEU A 155 -1.57 -7.82 7.30
CA LEU A 155 -0.78 -6.73 7.90
C LEU A 155 -1.58 -5.85 8.88
N LEU A 156 -2.86 -6.12 9.09
CA LEU A 156 -3.76 -5.24 9.85
C LEU A 156 -3.43 -5.26 11.35
N THR A 157 -3.17 -4.07 11.91
CA THR A 157 -2.90 -3.83 13.34
C THR A 157 -4.09 -3.20 14.04
N ASP A 158 -4.86 -2.37 13.35
CA ASP A 158 -5.97 -1.61 13.94
C ASP A 158 -7.19 -1.62 13.02
N MET A 159 -8.34 -2.04 13.55
CA MET A 159 -9.63 -1.97 12.87
C MET A 159 -10.69 -1.38 13.79
N SER A 160 -11.37 -0.32 13.36
CA SER A 160 -12.62 0.15 14.00
C SER A 160 -13.70 0.37 12.94
N LEU A 161 -14.82 -0.33 13.14
CA LEU A 161 -16.03 -0.27 12.32
C LEU A 161 -17.26 0.07 13.20
N SER A 162 -17.02 0.59 14.41
CA SER A 162 -18.07 0.84 15.40
C SER A 162 -19.05 1.93 14.98
N SER A 163 -20.21 1.98 15.62
CA SER A 163 -21.27 2.97 15.31
C SER A 163 -21.66 2.96 13.83
N ASN A 164 -22.04 1.78 13.34
CA ASN A 164 -22.53 1.53 11.98
C ASN A 164 -23.85 0.71 12.04
N ARG A 165 -24.28 0.15 10.91
CA ARG A 165 -25.46 -0.72 10.80
C ARG A 165 -25.09 -2.13 10.28
N LEU A 166 -23.87 -2.58 10.58
CA LEU A 166 -23.38 -3.90 10.17
C LEU A 166 -24.18 -4.99 10.88
N SER A 167 -24.43 -6.11 10.18
CA SER A 167 -25.37 -7.14 10.62
C SER A 167 -24.95 -8.54 10.23
N GLY A 168 -25.51 -9.55 10.91
CA GLY A 168 -25.10 -10.94 10.73
C GLY A 168 -23.86 -11.28 11.55
N ASP A 169 -23.36 -12.50 11.35
CA ASP A 169 -22.33 -13.08 12.20
C ASP A 169 -20.93 -12.55 11.87
N ILE A 170 -20.05 -12.51 12.87
CA ILE A 170 -18.63 -12.17 12.67
C ILE A 170 -17.94 -13.38 11.99
N PRO A 171 -17.35 -13.23 10.79
CA PRO A 171 -16.79 -14.35 10.04
C PRO A 171 -15.51 -14.90 10.69
N ASP A 172 -15.25 -16.20 10.51
CA ASP A 172 -14.13 -16.92 11.12
C ASP A 172 -12.80 -16.70 10.36
N VAL A 173 -12.30 -15.46 10.38
CA VAL A 173 -11.17 -14.98 9.55
C VAL A 173 -9.88 -14.68 10.33
N PHE A 174 -9.93 -14.71 11.67
CA PHE A 174 -8.89 -14.15 12.54
C PHE A 174 -7.62 -15.01 12.64
N SER A 175 -7.61 -16.21 12.05
CA SER A 175 -6.43 -17.06 11.94
C SER A 175 -5.31 -16.42 11.11
N ALA A 176 -5.66 -15.55 10.16
CA ALA A 176 -4.71 -14.80 9.33
C ALA A 176 -4.28 -13.46 9.94
N LEU A 177 -5.11 -12.87 10.82
CA LEU A 177 -4.96 -11.51 11.35
C LEU A 177 -4.07 -11.43 12.61
N THR A 178 -2.99 -12.21 12.64
CA THR A 178 -2.16 -12.41 13.84
C THR A 178 -1.50 -11.14 14.39
N GLY A 179 -1.35 -10.09 13.56
CA GLY A 179 -0.83 -8.78 13.94
C GLY A 179 -1.84 -7.81 14.55
N LEU A 180 -3.12 -8.17 14.65
CA LEU A 180 -4.19 -7.26 15.10
C LEU A 180 -4.08 -6.95 16.61
N ILE A 181 -3.98 -5.66 16.94
CA ILE A 181 -3.76 -5.12 18.29
C ILE A 181 -5.04 -4.52 18.86
N ASN A 182 -5.76 -3.74 18.04
CA ASN A 182 -6.99 -3.05 18.42
C ASN A 182 -8.13 -3.44 17.46
N LEU A 183 -9.23 -3.94 18.03
CA LEU A 183 -10.43 -4.31 17.29
C LEU A 183 -11.68 -3.72 17.95
N ASP A 184 -12.42 -2.92 17.18
CA ASP A 184 -13.65 -2.27 17.65
C ASP A 184 -14.79 -2.43 16.64
N PHE A 185 -15.79 -3.22 17.02
CA PHE A 185 -17.05 -3.43 16.31
C PHE A 185 -18.27 -2.96 17.12
N SER A 186 -18.09 -2.12 18.13
CA SER A 186 -19.18 -1.74 19.03
C SER A 186 -20.33 -1.04 18.30
N SER A 187 -21.53 -1.04 18.90
CA SER A 187 -22.65 -0.21 18.45
C SER A 187 -23.02 -0.52 16.99
N ASN A 188 -23.31 -1.79 16.73
CA ASN A 188 -23.72 -2.36 15.45
C ASN A 188 -24.90 -3.34 15.67
N ASN A 189 -25.28 -4.10 14.65
CA ASN A 189 -26.32 -5.13 14.72
C ASN A 189 -25.75 -6.55 14.46
N LEU A 190 -24.51 -6.80 14.89
CA LEU A 190 -23.83 -8.08 14.69
C LEU A 190 -24.44 -9.18 15.57
N THR A 191 -24.48 -10.40 15.06
CA THR A 191 -25.13 -11.58 15.66
C THR A 191 -24.15 -12.75 15.82
N GLY A 192 -24.68 -13.91 16.22
CA GLY A 192 -23.92 -15.16 16.26
C GLY A 192 -22.93 -15.25 17.43
N PRO A 193 -22.17 -16.35 17.53
CA PRO A 193 -21.11 -16.50 18.53
C PRO A 193 -19.81 -15.81 18.08
N LEU A 194 -18.90 -15.56 19.04
CA LEU A 194 -17.52 -15.18 18.69
C LEU A 194 -16.82 -16.31 17.92
N PRO A 195 -16.17 -16.03 16.78
CA PRO A 195 -15.56 -17.05 15.94
C PRO A 195 -14.34 -17.72 16.61
N PRO A 196 -14.16 -19.06 16.50
CA PRO A 196 -13.07 -19.78 17.16
C PRO A 196 -11.67 -19.27 16.83
N SER A 197 -11.43 -18.79 15.60
CA SER A 197 -10.12 -18.28 15.20
C SER A 197 -9.69 -17.00 15.92
N MET A 198 -10.60 -16.29 16.61
CA MET A 198 -10.27 -15.12 17.42
C MET A 198 -9.27 -15.45 18.54
N GLY A 199 -9.22 -16.71 18.99
CA GLY A 199 -8.24 -17.20 19.97
C GLY A 199 -6.78 -17.16 19.48
N ASN A 200 -6.55 -16.97 18.17
CA ASN A 200 -5.23 -16.85 17.55
C ASN A 200 -4.65 -15.42 17.57
N LEU A 201 -5.43 -14.41 17.98
CA LEU A 201 -5.02 -13.01 17.96
C LEU A 201 -4.06 -12.66 19.10
N LYS A 202 -2.84 -13.21 19.06
CA LYS A 202 -1.85 -13.09 20.14
C LYS A 202 -1.25 -11.69 20.32
N ALA A 203 -1.60 -10.74 19.46
CA ALA A 203 -1.28 -9.32 19.61
C ALA A 203 -2.43 -8.47 20.20
N LEU A 204 -3.66 -9.01 20.30
CA LEU A 204 -4.86 -8.23 20.60
C LEU A 204 -4.89 -7.76 22.06
N THR A 205 -4.77 -6.45 22.27
CA THR A 205 -4.85 -5.83 23.60
C THR A 205 -6.18 -5.13 23.87
N THR A 206 -6.90 -4.72 22.82
CA THR A 206 -8.15 -3.96 22.93
C THR A 206 -9.23 -4.63 22.10
N LEU A 207 -10.34 -5.02 22.74
CA LEU A 207 -11.51 -5.57 22.07
C LEU A 207 -12.79 -4.89 22.56
N HIS A 208 -13.41 -4.10 21.68
CA HIS A 208 -14.69 -3.43 21.92
C HIS A 208 -15.75 -4.01 20.98
N ILE A 209 -16.78 -4.63 21.55
CA ILE A 209 -17.89 -5.27 20.82
C ILE A 209 -19.25 -5.00 21.49
N GLN A 210 -19.29 -4.08 22.45
CA GLN A 210 -20.49 -3.69 23.18
C GLN A 210 -21.60 -3.17 22.25
N ASP A 211 -22.85 -3.18 22.74
CA ASP A 211 -24.03 -2.71 22.00
C ASP A 211 -24.21 -3.45 20.65
N ASN A 212 -24.35 -4.77 20.73
CA ASN A 212 -24.59 -5.68 19.60
C ASN A 212 -25.56 -6.79 20.03
N GLN A 213 -25.76 -7.81 19.17
CA GLN A 213 -26.57 -9.02 19.45
C GLN A 213 -25.68 -10.29 19.45
N ILE A 214 -24.40 -10.16 19.80
CA ILE A 214 -23.43 -11.27 19.83
C ILE A 214 -23.75 -12.18 21.02
N SER A 215 -23.67 -13.48 20.79
CA SER A 215 -24.15 -14.54 21.68
C SER A 215 -23.05 -15.58 22.00
N GLY A 216 -23.44 -16.70 22.60
CA GLY A 216 -22.49 -17.78 22.93
C GLY A 216 -21.67 -17.50 24.19
N THR A 217 -20.43 -17.97 24.22
CA THR A 217 -19.55 -17.96 25.42
C THR A 217 -18.22 -17.26 25.15
N LEU A 218 -17.56 -16.79 26.20
CA LEU A 218 -16.30 -16.03 26.11
C LEU A 218 -15.03 -16.89 26.12
N ASN A 219 -15.15 -18.22 26.02
CA ASN A 219 -14.04 -19.16 26.14
C ASN A 219 -12.88 -18.90 25.16
N VAL A 220 -13.19 -18.35 23.97
CA VAL A 220 -12.20 -18.01 22.94
C VAL A 220 -11.28 -16.85 23.33
N LEU A 221 -11.71 -15.97 24.24
CA LEU A 221 -10.98 -14.77 24.65
C LEU A 221 -10.01 -15.02 25.82
N GLN A 222 -10.14 -16.13 26.54
CA GLN A 222 -9.52 -16.32 27.87
C GLN A 222 -7.97 -16.35 27.87
N ASP A 223 -7.36 -16.62 26.71
CA ASP A 223 -5.91 -16.74 26.50
C ASP A 223 -5.36 -15.65 25.55
N LEU A 224 -6.06 -14.52 25.45
CA LEU A 224 -5.63 -13.33 24.72
C LEU A 224 -5.02 -12.30 25.70
N PRO A 225 -4.01 -11.50 25.28
CA PRO A 225 -3.32 -10.54 26.14
C PRO A 225 -4.12 -9.23 26.30
N LEU A 226 -5.42 -9.34 26.55
CA LEU A 226 -6.35 -8.23 26.63
C LEU A 226 -6.02 -7.33 27.84
N LYS A 227 -6.04 -6.02 27.58
CA LYS A 227 -5.89 -4.94 28.57
C LYS A 227 -7.21 -4.18 28.74
N ASP A 228 -7.95 -4.08 27.64
CA ASP A 228 -9.26 -3.46 27.56
C ASP A 228 -10.22 -4.37 26.80
N LEU A 229 -11.34 -4.71 27.44
CA LEU A 229 -12.34 -5.63 26.93
C LEU A 229 -13.72 -5.08 27.29
N ASN A 230 -14.46 -4.58 26.31
CA ASN A 230 -15.85 -4.19 26.50
C ASN A 230 -16.78 -5.07 25.65
N ILE A 231 -17.65 -5.79 26.35
CA ILE A 231 -18.64 -6.71 25.79
C ILE A 231 -20.06 -6.37 26.26
N GLN A 232 -20.28 -5.20 26.87
CA GLN A 232 -21.56 -4.80 27.44
C GLN A 232 -22.73 -4.90 26.43
N ASN A 233 -23.95 -5.03 26.94
CA ASN A 233 -25.18 -4.95 26.13
C ASN A 233 -25.16 -5.89 24.90
N ASN A 234 -25.10 -7.19 25.18
CA ASN A 234 -25.03 -8.28 24.21
C ASN A 234 -25.83 -9.50 24.72
N LEU A 235 -25.75 -10.63 24.04
CA LEU A 235 -26.43 -11.89 24.36
C LEU A 235 -25.47 -12.98 24.89
N PHE A 236 -24.31 -12.60 25.46
CA PHE A 236 -23.36 -13.56 26.01
C PHE A 236 -23.93 -14.32 27.22
N SER A 237 -23.68 -15.62 27.26
CA SER A 237 -24.25 -16.55 28.24
C SER A 237 -23.21 -17.56 28.74
N GLY A 238 -23.61 -18.41 29.68
CA GLY A 238 -22.72 -19.34 30.37
C GLY A 238 -21.79 -18.66 31.40
N PRO A 239 -20.75 -19.36 31.88
CA PRO A 239 -19.79 -18.81 32.82
C PRO A 239 -18.78 -17.89 32.14
N VAL A 240 -18.45 -16.78 32.79
CA VAL A 240 -17.32 -15.93 32.39
C VAL A 240 -16.00 -16.62 32.78
N PRO A 241 -15.06 -16.88 31.84
CA PRO A 241 -13.77 -17.48 32.16
C PRO A 241 -13.00 -16.67 33.21
N THR A 242 -12.46 -17.34 34.22
CA THR A 242 -11.80 -16.70 35.37
C THR A 242 -10.63 -15.81 34.99
N LYS A 243 -9.90 -16.14 33.91
CA LYS A 243 -8.79 -15.34 33.38
C LYS A 243 -9.23 -13.93 32.93
N LEU A 244 -10.45 -13.76 32.44
CA LEU A 244 -10.94 -12.44 31.97
C LEU A 244 -11.15 -11.45 33.11
N PHE A 245 -11.33 -11.92 34.35
CA PHE A 245 -11.40 -11.04 35.52
C PHE A 245 -10.07 -10.34 35.84
N ASN A 246 -8.96 -10.79 35.24
CA ASN A 246 -7.65 -10.15 35.37
C ASN A 246 -7.40 -9.05 34.32
N VAL A 247 -8.31 -8.87 33.34
CA VAL A 247 -8.21 -7.79 32.35
C VAL A 247 -8.55 -6.47 33.04
N PRO A 248 -7.63 -5.46 33.07
CA PRO A 248 -7.81 -4.23 33.86
C PRO A 248 -9.11 -3.48 33.58
N ASN A 249 -9.48 -3.33 32.30
CA ASN A 249 -10.70 -2.64 31.90
C ASN A 249 -11.73 -3.64 31.33
N PHE A 250 -12.20 -4.58 32.15
CA PHE A 250 -13.23 -5.55 31.73
C PHE A 250 -14.64 -5.05 32.03
N GLN A 251 -15.36 -4.66 30.98
CA GLN A 251 -16.76 -4.20 31.02
C GLN A 251 -17.68 -5.26 30.40
N ARG A 252 -18.70 -5.72 31.15
CA ARG A 252 -19.50 -6.91 30.76
C ARG A 252 -20.99 -6.88 31.06
N ASP A 253 -21.49 -5.86 31.74
CA ASP A 253 -22.88 -5.78 32.18
C ASP A 253 -23.87 -5.73 31.00
N GLY A 254 -25.16 -5.96 31.26
CA GLY A 254 -26.17 -6.04 30.18
C GLY A 254 -26.09 -7.31 29.33
N ASN A 255 -25.51 -8.40 29.87
CA ASN A 255 -25.46 -9.71 29.24
C ASN A 255 -26.18 -10.78 30.10
N PRO A 256 -26.87 -11.77 29.49
CA PRO A 256 -27.53 -12.88 30.19
C PRO A 256 -26.54 -13.97 30.68
N PHE A 257 -25.49 -13.57 31.42
CA PHE A 257 -24.64 -14.54 32.12
C PHE A 257 -25.45 -15.33 33.15
N ASN A 258 -25.06 -16.59 33.36
CA ASN A 258 -25.67 -17.51 34.34
C ASN A 258 -27.13 -17.94 34.06
N THR A 259 -27.67 -17.75 32.85
CA THR A 259 -28.88 -18.45 32.42
C THR A 259 -28.53 -19.85 31.88
N SER A 260 -29.29 -20.88 32.30
CA SER A 260 -29.12 -22.27 31.80
C SER A 260 -29.71 -22.48 30.39
N ILE A 261 -30.26 -21.44 29.78
CA ILE A 261 -30.90 -21.45 28.48
C ILE A 261 -30.25 -20.32 27.68
N ALA A 262 -29.39 -20.69 26.74
CA ALA A 262 -28.99 -19.76 25.69
C ALA A 262 -30.27 -19.39 24.90
N PRO A 263 -30.58 -18.11 24.67
CA PRO A 263 -31.69 -17.75 23.80
C PRO A 263 -31.42 -18.35 22.42
N SER A 264 -32.30 -19.25 21.96
CA SER A 264 -32.25 -19.76 20.60
C SER A 264 -32.19 -18.60 19.61
N PRO A 265 -31.43 -18.70 18.50
CA PRO A 265 -31.43 -17.67 17.49
C PRO A 265 -32.88 -17.39 17.07
N LEU A 266 -33.28 -16.11 17.12
CA LEU A 266 -34.59 -15.70 16.63
C LEU A 266 -34.73 -16.23 15.19
N PRO A 267 -35.85 -16.90 14.83
CA PRO A 267 -36.04 -17.31 13.46
C PRO A 267 -35.95 -16.07 12.58
N ALA A 268 -35.12 -16.14 11.54
CA ALA A 268 -34.93 -15.05 10.59
C ALA A 268 -36.30 -14.53 10.15
N ALA A 269 -36.49 -13.21 10.23
CA ALA A 269 -37.74 -12.59 9.83
C ALA A 269 -38.10 -13.06 8.42
N PRO A 270 -39.36 -13.48 8.17
CA PRO A 270 -39.74 -14.00 6.86
C PRO A 270 -39.42 -12.95 5.80
N ALA A 271 -38.71 -13.37 4.75
CA ALA A 271 -38.34 -12.50 3.65
C ALA A 271 -39.59 -11.77 3.13
N PRO A 272 -39.51 -10.46 2.84
CA PRO A 272 -40.66 -9.71 2.34
C PRO A 272 -41.20 -10.40 1.09
N SER A 273 -42.48 -10.74 1.11
CA SER A 273 -43.13 -11.44 0.00
C SER A 273 -42.94 -10.65 -1.30
N PRO A 274 -42.68 -11.31 -2.45
CA PRO A 274 -42.47 -10.62 -3.70
C PRO A 274 -43.68 -9.76 -4.02
N SER A 275 -43.46 -8.45 -4.19
CA SER A 275 -44.51 -7.50 -4.55
C SER A 275 -45.11 -7.89 -5.90
N LEU A 276 -46.39 -8.27 -5.88
CA LEU A 276 -47.17 -8.55 -7.08
C LEU A 276 -47.17 -7.31 -8.00
N SER A 277 -46.60 -7.46 -9.20
CA SER A 277 -46.73 -6.47 -10.26
C SER A 277 -48.21 -6.25 -10.60
N PRO A 278 -48.69 -5.01 -10.74
CA PRO A 278 -50.08 -4.77 -11.12
C PRO A 278 -50.34 -5.27 -12.54
N SER A 279 -51.37 -6.10 -12.69
CA SER A 279 -51.76 -6.71 -13.96
C SER A 279 -52.16 -5.65 -14.99
N THR A 280 -51.69 -5.83 -16.23
CA THR A 280 -52.15 -5.07 -17.39
C THR A 280 -53.64 -5.29 -17.65
N GLY A 281 -54.45 -4.26 -17.41
CA GLY A 281 -55.80 -4.15 -17.96
C GLY A 281 -55.74 -3.74 -19.44
N HIS A 282 -56.66 -4.26 -20.26
CA HIS A 282 -56.58 -4.18 -21.72
C HIS A 282 -57.81 -3.45 -22.31
N VAL A 283 -57.65 -2.85 -23.51
CA VAL A 283 -58.72 -2.37 -24.44
C VAL A 283 -59.38 -1.01 -24.08
N PRO A 284 -59.79 -0.13 -25.03
CA PRO A 284 -59.76 -0.25 -26.51
C PRO A 284 -58.91 0.78 -27.29
N SER A 285 -58.62 0.38 -28.53
CA SER A 285 -57.94 1.14 -29.59
C SER A 285 -58.70 2.35 -30.11
N LYS A 286 -57.96 3.36 -30.59
CA LYS A 286 -58.31 4.17 -31.78
C LYS A 286 -57.04 4.55 -32.56
N GLU A 287 -57.17 4.57 -33.88
CA GLU A 287 -56.08 4.74 -34.86
C GLU A 287 -55.88 6.24 -35.24
N PRO A 288 -54.99 6.64 -36.18
CA PRO A 288 -53.88 7.53 -35.86
C PRO A 288 -53.97 8.91 -36.51
N THR A 289 -53.10 9.86 -36.12
CA THR A 289 -52.85 11.06 -36.94
C THR A 289 -51.41 11.59 -36.85
N LYS A 290 -50.85 11.80 -38.04
CA LYS A 290 -49.54 12.33 -38.47
C LYS A 290 -48.72 13.27 -37.55
N SER A 291 -47.39 13.09 -37.67
CA SER A 291 -46.28 14.04 -37.38
C SER A 291 -46.40 15.39 -38.15
N PRO A 292 -45.60 16.44 -37.85
CA PRO A 292 -44.12 16.48 -37.93
C PRO A 292 -43.43 16.91 -36.61
N ASP A 293 -42.25 16.42 -36.25
CA ASP A 293 -40.91 16.80 -36.75
C ASP A 293 -40.60 18.31 -36.72
N VAL A 294 -39.81 18.72 -35.70
CA VAL A 294 -39.01 19.95 -35.71
C VAL A 294 -37.66 19.61 -35.09
N THR A 295 -36.61 19.67 -35.91
CA THR A 295 -35.21 19.53 -35.50
C THR A 295 -34.63 20.89 -35.09
N ASN A 296 -33.95 20.93 -33.94
CA ASN A 296 -32.97 21.94 -33.54
C ASN A 296 -32.10 21.28 -32.44
N GLY A 297 -30.77 21.36 -32.41
CA GLY A 297 -29.88 22.24 -33.15
C GLY A 297 -28.99 23.02 -32.17
N SER A 298 -27.93 22.39 -31.65
CA SER A 298 -26.86 23.11 -30.92
C SER A 298 -25.51 22.38 -31.05
N SER A 299 -24.45 23.17 -31.24
CA SER A 299 -23.10 22.70 -31.55
C SER A 299 -22.20 22.62 -30.31
N PRO A 300 -21.17 21.76 -30.30
CA PRO A 300 -20.04 21.92 -29.39
C PRO A 300 -18.98 22.85 -30.02
N ALA A 301 -18.54 23.86 -29.27
CA ALA A 301 -17.46 24.75 -29.71
C ALA A 301 -16.09 24.04 -29.71
N SER A 302 -15.39 24.07 -30.85
CA SER A 302 -14.03 23.56 -30.96
C SER A 302 -13.02 24.58 -30.43
N GLY A 303 -12.39 24.25 -29.30
CA GLY A 303 -11.32 25.03 -28.66
C GLY A 303 -10.13 24.16 -28.27
N LYS A 304 -9.80 23.14 -29.07
CA LYS A 304 -8.82 22.09 -28.72
C LYS A 304 -7.78 21.81 -29.81
N HIS A 305 -6.88 22.77 -30.10
CA HIS A 305 -5.63 22.44 -30.83
C HIS A 305 -4.41 23.35 -30.55
N THR A 306 -4.45 24.23 -29.55
CA THR A 306 -3.37 25.23 -29.33
C THR A 306 -2.40 24.88 -28.20
N ILE A 307 -2.81 24.06 -27.22
CA ILE A 307 -1.99 23.73 -26.04
C ILE A 307 -1.14 22.46 -26.27
N TRP A 308 -1.64 21.51 -27.06
CA TRP A 308 -0.92 20.25 -27.34
C TRP A 308 0.33 20.47 -28.21
N THR A 309 0.20 21.31 -29.25
CA THR A 309 1.30 21.71 -30.16
C THR A 309 2.45 22.40 -29.43
N VAL A 310 2.18 23.29 -28.46
CA VAL A 310 3.24 24.00 -27.73
C VAL A 310 4.07 23.06 -26.86
N LYS A 311 3.43 22.09 -26.18
CA LYS A 311 4.16 21.07 -25.39
C LYS A 311 4.95 20.11 -26.28
N PHE A 312 4.40 19.66 -27.41
CA PHE A 312 5.11 18.76 -28.33
C PHE A 312 6.33 19.44 -29.00
N VAL A 313 6.19 20.70 -29.42
CA VAL A 313 7.31 21.49 -29.98
C VAL A 313 8.40 21.73 -28.94
N GLY A 314 8.05 21.93 -27.66
CA GLY A 314 9.01 22.04 -26.57
C GLY A 314 9.94 20.83 -26.44
N TYR A 315 9.38 19.61 -26.46
CA TYR A 315 10.18 18.38 -26.39
C TYR A 315 11.09 18.18 -27.61
N ILE A 316 10.60 18.50 -28.82
CA ILE A 316 11.42 18.47 -30.04
C ILE A 316 12.59 19.46 -29.94
N LEU A 317 12.35 20.69 -29.44
CA LEU A 317 13.40 21.69 -29.27
C LEU A 317 14.50 21.23 -28.31
N VAL A 318 14.11 20.66 -27.16
CA VAL A 318 15.06 20.12 -26.15
C VAL A 318 15.85 18.93 -26.70
N GLY A 319 15.21 18.05 -27.48
CA GLY A 319 15.88 16.94 -28.16
C GLY A 319 16.93 17.42 -29.18
N VAL A 320 16.58 18.42 -30.01
CA VAL A 320 17.50 19.00 -31.00
C VAL A 320 18.68 19.70 -30.32
N VAL A 321 18.44 20.50 -29.27
CA VAL A 321 19.52 21.16 -28.52
C VAL A 321 20.45 20.12 -27.88
N SER A 322 19.90 19.05 -27.29
CA SER A 322 20.70 17.96 -26.72
C SER A 322 21.56 17.25 -27.77
N ALA A 323 21.00 16.96 -28.96
CA ALA A 323 21.74 16.35 -30.06
C ALA A 323 22.90 17.24 -30.56
N VAL A 324 22.67 18.57 -30.69
CA VAL A 324 23.72 19.53 -31.07
C VAL A 324 24.85 19.58 -30.03
N VAL A 325 24.52 19.59 -28.74
CA VAL A 325 25.53 19.57 -27.65
C VAL A 325 26.36 18.28 -27.69
N ILE A 326 25.74 17.13 -27.93
CA ILE A 326 26.44 15.83 -28.08
C ILE A 326 27.40 15.86 -29.27
N VAL A 327 26.97 16.37 -30.44
CA VAL A 327 27.83 16.48 -31.63
C VAL A 327 29.03 17.39 -31.37
N LEU A 328 28.83 18.54 -30.73
CA LEU A 328 29.90 19.47 -30.38
C LEU A 328 30.91 18.84 -29.38
N MET A 329 30.43 18.08 -28.40
CA MET A 329 31.28 17.33 -27.48
C MET A 329 32.10 16.25 -28.21
N VAL A 330 31.50 15.50 -29.14
CA VAL A 330 32.22 14.50 -29.95
C VAL A 330 33.30 15.18 -30.80
N MET A 331 32.99 16.29 -31.47
CA MET A 331 33.99 17.05 -32.24
C MET A 331 35.14 17.58 -31.36
N PHE A 332 34.85 18.06 -30.15
CA PHE A 332 35.86 18.50 -29.20
C PHE A 332 36.76 17.34 -28.73
N CYS A 333 36.18 16.18 -28.42
CA CYS A 333 36.89 14.96 -28.06
C CYS A 333 37.81 14.47 -29.20
N VAL A 334 37.33 14.45 -30.45
CA VAL A 334 38.13 14.07 -31.63
C VAL A 334 39.27 15.07 -31.86
N SER A 335 39.02 16.38 -31.71
CA SER A 335 40.04 17.42 -31.80
C SER A 335 41.15 17.22 -30.76
N LYS A 336 40.78 17.01 -29.49
CA LYS A 336 41.73 16.71 -28.40
C LYS A 336 42.47 15.38 -28.59
N HIS A 337 41.82 14.37 -29.16
CA HIS A 337 42.48 13.10 -29.49
C HIS A 337 43.53 13.30 -30.60
N LYS A 338 43.23 14.09 -31.63
CA LYS A 338 44.18 14.44 -32.70
C LYS A 338 45.37 15.25 -32.17
N GLU A 339 45.14 16.19 -31.24
CA GLU A 339 46.19 16.94 -30.55
C GLU A 339 47.12 16.01 -29.73
N ARG A 340 46.55 15.02 -29.02
CA ARG A 340 47.32 14.01 -28.28
C ARG A 340 48.12 13.07 -29.20
N LYS A 341 47.58 12.71 -30.37
CA LYS A 341 48.28 11.88 -31.36
C LYS A 341 49.49 12.63 -31.93
N SER A 342 49.29 13.89 -32.36
CA SER A 342 50.38 14.76 -32.83
C SER A 342 51.50 14.96 -31.79
N LYS A 343 51.18 14.98 -30.48
CA LYS A 343 52.18 15.05 -29.41
C LYS A 343 52.98 13.75 -29.20
N LYS A 344 52.48 12.59 -29.64
CA LYS A 344 53.23 11.31 -29.60
C LYS A 344 54.22 11.17 -30.75
N ASP A 345 53.97 11.80 -31.89
CA ASP A 345 54.83 11.70 -33.08
C ASP A 345 56.10 12.60 -32.99
N VAL A 346 56.26 13.38 -31.92
CA VAL A 346 57.32 14.40 -31.73
C VAL A 346 58.39 13.99 -30.69
N HIS A 347 58.52 12.70 -30.37
CA HIS A 347 59.62 12.17 -29.55
C HIS A 347 60.33 10.98 -30.22
N PRO A 348 61.38 11.21 -31.03
CA PRO A 348 62.13 10.15 -31.68
C PRO A 348 63.34 9.66 -30.87
N LYS A 349 63.53 8.33 -30.88
CA LYS A 349 64.81 7.59 -30.88
C LYS A 349 65.81 7.84 -29.74
N SER A 350 65.97 6.83 -28.87
CA SER A 350 67.30 6.47 -28.34
C SER A 350 67.49 4.94 -28.23
N LYS A 351 68.50 4.46 -28.97
CA LYS A 351 69.37 3.26 -28.83
C LYS A 351 68.81 1.90 -28.33
N ILE A 352 68.93 0.84 -29.15
CA ILE A 352 69.90 -0.30 -29.04
C ILE A 352 69.63 -1.22 -27.82
N GLY A 353 69.41 -2.54 -27.95
CA GLY A 353 69.38 -3.43 -29.13
C GLY A 353 69.46 -4.92 -28.72
N ARG A 354 69.79 -5.79 -29.70
CA ARG A 354 70.12 -7.23 -29.61
C ARG A 354 68.95 -8.25 -29.67
N GLU A 355 68.94 -9.01 -30.77
CA GLU A 355 68.26 -10.29 -31.00
C GLU A 355 68.96 -11.43 -30.21
N PRO A 356 68.36 -12.62 -29.99
CA PRO A 356 68.27 -13.62 -31.08
C PRO A 356 66.99 -14.50 -31.13
N GLN A 357 66.49 -14.66 -32.36
CA GLN A 357 66.16 -15.90 -33.08
C GLN A 357 65.79 -17.26 -32.42
N ARG A 358 64.85 -17.92 -33.12
CA ARG A 358 64.60 -19.38 -33.34
C ARG A 358 63.71 -20.20 -32.40
N LEU A 359 62.47 -20.40 -32.88
CA LEU A 359 61.94 -21.65 -33.46
C LEU A 359 62.51 -23.00 -32.94
N GLY A 360 61.66 -23.82 -32.32
CA GLY A 360 61.91 -25.26 -32.13
C GLY A 360 60.99 -25.94 -31.10
N GLU A 361 59.95 -26.63 -31.57
CA GLU A 361 59.24 -27.67 -30.80
C GLU A 361 59.96 -29.02 -31.06
N PRO A 362 60.07 -29.94 -30.07
CA PRO A 362 59.23 -31.15 -30.19
C PRO A 362 58.81 -31.83 -28.86
N LYS A 363 57.86 -32.76 -29.01
CA LYS A 363 57.18 -33.61 -28.01
C LYS A 363 58.09 -34.62 -27.28
N ILE A 364 57.70 -35.02 -26.06
CA ILE A 364 58.07 -36.30 -25.41
C ILE A 364 56.83 -36.98 -24.76
N LYS A 365 56.90 -38.32 -24.71
CA LYS A 365 55.94 -39.34 -24.22
C LYS A 365 56.35 -39.83 -22.81
N GLU A 366 55.51 -40.40 -21.91
CA GLU A 366 54.07 -40.67 -21.83
C GLU A 366 53.72 -41.26 -20.43
N VAL A 367 52.43 -41.24 -20.01
CA VAL A 367 51.73 -42.32 -19.23
C VAL A 367 52.15 -42.60 -17.75
N PRO A 368 51.24 -42.97 -16.80
CA PRO A 368 49.79 -42.71 -16.64
C PRO A 368 49.30 -42.41 -15.18
N GLU A 369 47.98 -42.27 -15.00
CA GLU A 369 47.14 -42.46 -13.77
C GLU A 369 47.41 -41.55 -12.54
N ILE A 370 46.44 -41.17 -11.70
CA ILE A 370 45.23 -41.88 -11.19
C ILE A 370 43.97 -40.98 -11.29
N LYS A 371 42.77 -41.58 -11.35
CA LYS A 371 41.46 -40.89 -11.31
C LYS A 371 40.90 -40.77 -9.89
N GLU A 372 40.34 -39.63 -9.54
CA GLU A 372 39.29 -39.52 -8.50
C GLU A 372 37.96 -39.07 -9.11
N HIS A 373 36.86 -39.65 -8.63
CA HIS A 373 35.49 -39.27 -8.98
C HIS A 373 34.73 -38.98 -7.68
N LEU A 374 34.25 -37.74 -7.51
CA LEU A 374 33.56 -37.30 -6.30
C LEU A 374 32.04 -37.28 -6.52
N VAL A 375 31.28 -38.09 -5.79
CA VAL A 375 29.81 -38.01 -5.70
C VAL A 375 29.33 -38.20 -4.25
N LYS A 376 28.35 -37.37 -3.87
CA LYS A 376 27.57 -37.28 -2.62
C LYS A 376 27.41 -38.56 -1.77
N PRO A 377 27.25 -38.38 -0.45
CA PRO A 377 26.38 -39.22 0.39
C PRO A 377 25.09 -38.50 0.84
N THR A 378 23.97 -39.20 0.74
CA THR A 378 22.75 -39.02 1.55
C THR A 378 22.82 -39.96 2.76
N ASN A 379 22.25 -39.58 3.92
CA ASN A 379 22.14 -40.49 5.07
C ASN A 379 20.75 -40.43 5.73
N THR A 380 20.19 -41.61 6.02
CA THR A 380 18.98 -41.79 6.83
C THR A 380 19.06 -43.10 7.65
N VAL A 381 18.78 -42.98 8.96
CA VAL A 381 18.18 -43.99 9.88
C VAL A 381 18.98 -45.28 10.20
N GLY A 382 19.08 -45.62 11.50
CA GLY A 382 19.18 -47.06 11.89
C GLY A 382 19.71 -47.49 13.27
N LYS A 383 18.93 -47.32 14.35
CA LYS A 383 18.73 -48.28 15.50
C LYS A 383 19.91 -48.98 16.27
N ALA A 384 19.87 -48.80 17.60
CA ALA A 384 19.64 -49.83 18.66
C ALA A 384 20.75 -50.26 19.67
N SER A 385 20.36 -50.17 20.96
CA SER A 385 20.56 -51.12 22.10
C SER A 385 21.94 -51.38 22.78
N ASN A 386 22.08 -50.96 24.06
CA ASN A 386 22.05 -51.79 25.30
C ASN A 386 22.51 -50.94 26.53
N VAL A 387 21.75 -50.79 27.64
CA VAL A 387 21.55 -51.66 28.84
C VAL A 387 22.81 -51.96 29.68
N VAL A 388 22.81 -51.56 30.98
CA VAL A 388 23.15 -52.33 32.23
C VAL A 388 23.65 -51.41 33.38
N SER A 389 22.90 -51.42 34.52
CA SER A 389 23.21 -51.21 35.97
C SER A 389 24.26 -50.16 36.49
N ASN A 390 24.30 -49.72 37.77
CA ASN A 390 23.82 -50.32 39.03
C ASN A 390 23.50 -49.30 40.17
N THR A 391 22.84 -49.83 41.22
CA THR A 391 22.44 -49.39 42.59
C THR A 391 23.32 -48.37 43.38
N SER A 392 22.92 -47.73 44.51
CA SER A 392 22.07 -48.17 45.66
C SER A 392 21.42 -47.02 46.51
N GLU A 393 20.38 -47.41 47.29
CA GLU A 393 19.94 -46.94 48.66
C GLU A 393 19.72 -45.42 48.93
N GLU A 394 18.55 -44.93 49.38
CA GLU A 394 17.59 -45.26 50.48
C GLU A 394 17.84 -44.46 51.78
N LEU A 395 16.86 -43.60 52.15
CA LEU A 395 16.39 -43.44 53.54
C LEU A 395 15.08 -42.64 53.61
N LYS A 396 14.23 -42.98 54.59
CA LYS A 396 12.83 -42.58 54.72
C LYS A 396 12.52 -42.31 56.20
N VAL A 397 12.17 -41.07 56.57
CA VAL A 397 11.66 -40.74 57.92
C VAL A 397 10.53 -39.70 57.84
N ASN A 398 9.54 -39.87 58.72
CA ASN A 398 8.29 -39.10 58.86
C ASN A 398 8.40 -37.99 59.92
N ALA A 399 7.29 -37.24 60.08
CA ALA A 399 6.92 -36.36 61.20
C ALA A 399 7.53 -34.93 61.19
N SER A 400 6.82 -33.90 61.66
CA SER A 400 5.53 -33.84 62.39
C SER A 400 4.52 -32.88 61.76
#